data_AF-A0A9P7ZAQ1-F1
#
_entry.id   AF-A0A9P7ZAQ1-F1
#
_cell.length_a   1.000
_cell.length_b   1.000
_cell.length_c   1.000
_cell.angle_alpha   90.00
_cell.angle_beta   90.00
_cell.angle_gamma   90.00
#
_symmetry.space_group_name_H-M   'P 1'
#
loop_
_entity.id
_entity.type
_entity.pdbx_description
1 polymer ?
#
loop_
_entity_poly.entity_id
_entity_poly.type
_entity_poly.pdbx_seq_one_letter_code
_entity_poly.pdbx_strand_id
1 'polypeptide(L)'
;MIAYINVVAQNASVFRGMVLLRDEVARLLGYRNPAAFRLEGKVAKTSEIVNSFLGVLRAMLASGGEKELDVLRKIEQNDLQARGEADGGNLYPAIHFITGQDYLKRMQGMLSFFQHLFGLKIAEVASDEQNGVVWRRDLHLFGVWGRKKQWNAFLGCFSSSFSKKLRHDQSFIREDGNHQHTVSALVRGFFKPSLLKHSENMMLFQELSYGIHDLLSKTKNWNFCGGSTAPDFSEAPSQMLENWFCLP
;
A
#
# COMPACT_ATOMS: atom_id res chain seq x y z
N MET A 1 -7.53 17.03 -20.14
CA MET A 1 -6.24 16.31 -20.05
C MET A 1 -5.02 17.25 -19.94
N ILE A 2 -4.87 18.28 -20.78
CA ILE A 2 -3.71 19.21 -20.78
C ILE A 2 -3.43 19.87 -19.41
N ALA A 3 -4.47 20.29 -18.69
CA ALA A 3 -4.31 20.89 -17.35
C ALA A 3 -3.77 19.91 -16.30
N TYR A 4 -4.01 18.60 -16.46
CA TYR A 4 -3.52 17.55 -15.55
C TYR A 4 -2.06 17.14 -15.87
N ILE A 5 -1.67 17.18 -17.15
CA ILE A 5 -0.32 16.79 -17.58
C ILE A 5 0.69 17.92 -17.34
N ASN A 6 0.24 19.18 -17.34
CA ASN A 6 1.06 20.38 -17.09
C ASN A 6 0.95 20.91 -15.65
N VAL A 7 0.56 20.05 -14.70
CA VAL A 7 0.45 20.45 -13.28
C VAL A 7 1.84 20.82 -12.76
N VAL A 8 2.05 22.12 -12.50
CA VAL A 8 3.25 22.70 -11.86
C VAL A 8 4.51 22.58 -12.71
N ALA A 9 4.58 23.32 -13.82
CA ALA A 9 5.75 23.40 -14.71
C ALA A 9 7.06 23.78 -13.98
N GLN A 10 6.96 24.48 -12.84
CA GLN A 10 8.11 24.83 -11.99
C GLN A 10 8.89 23.59 -11.52
N ASN A 11 8.21 22.45 -11.35
CA ASN A 11 8.84 21.19 -10.92
C ASN A 11 9.82 20.61 -11.93
N ALA A 12 9.73 20.97 -13.22
CA ALA A 12 10.67 20.46 -14.23
C ALA A 12 12.11 20.88 -13.92
N SER A 13 12.31 22.13 -13.52
CA SER A 13 13.63 22.66 -13.14
C SER A 13 14.18 21.99 -11.87
N VAL A 14 13.32 21.82 -10.87
CA VAL A 14 13.65 21.15 -9.61
C VAL A 14 14.01 19.68 -9.86
N PHE A 15 13.22 18.97 -10.65
CA PHE A 15 13.46 17.58 -10.98
C PHE A 15 14.79 17.40 -11.71
N ARG A 16 15.11 18.27 -12.67
CA ARG A 16 16.43 18.28 -13.33
C ARG A 16 17.56 18.43 -12.32
N GLY A 17 17.45 19.39 -11.41
CA GLY A 17 18.43 19.57 -10.32
C GLY A 17 18.58 18.32 -9.45
N MET A 18 17.47 17.69 -9.07
CA MET A 18 17.48 16.45 -8.29
C MET A 18 18.15 15.29 -9.03
N VAL A 19 17.95 15.15 -10.34
CA VAL A 19 18.58 14.10 -11.15
C VAL A 19 20.10 14.28 -11.18
N LEU A 20 20.57 15.51 -11.42
CA LEU A 20 22.00 15.82 -11.45
C LEU A 20 22.67 15.58 -10.09
N LEU A 21 22.07 16.08 -9.00
CA LEU A 21 22.59 15.89 -7.65
C LEU A 21 22.60 14.41 -7.23
N ARG A 22 21.61 13.62 -7.66
CA ARG A 22 21.59 12.18 -7.38
C ARG A 22 22.71 11.45 -8.11
N ASP A 23 23.03 11.84 -9.36
CA ASP A 23 24.16 11.28 -10.10
C ASP A 23 25.48 11.62 -9.44
N GLU A 24 25.68 12.89 -9.07
CA GLU A 24 26.87 13.34 -8.36
C GLU A 24 27.08 12.56 -7.05
N VAL A 25 26.04 12.44 -6.20
CA VAL A 25 26.12 11.66 -4.95
C VAL A 25 26.47 10.19 -5.23
N ALA A 26 25.87 9.57 -6.26
CA ALA A 26 26.17 8.19 -6.60
C ALA A 26 27.64 8.01 -7.02
N ARG A 27 28.17 8.94 -7.83
CA ARG A 27 29.57 8.94 -8.27
C ARG A 27 30.55 9.12 -7.11
N LEU A 28 30.25 10.06 -6.20
CA LEU A 28 31.06 10.31 -5.00
C LEU A 28 31.12 9.10 -4.07
N LEU A 29 30.04 8.31 -4.01
CA LEU A 29 29.98 7.06 -3.24
C LEU A 29 30.57 5.85 -3.99
N GLY A 30 31.17 6.05 -5.17
CA GLY A 30 31.82 5.00 -5.96
C GLY A 30 30.89 4.20 -6.89
N TYR A 31 29.62 4.59 -7.04
CA TYR A 31 28.68 3.93 -7.94
C TYR A 31 28.72 4.51 -9.35
N ARG A 32 28.41 3.68 -10.34
CA ARG A 32 28.36 4.10 -11.75
C ARG A 32 27.24 5.11 -12.03
N ASN A 33 26.10 5.02 -11.33
CA ASN A 33 24.95 5.89 -11.54
C ASN A 33 23.97 5.75 -10.35
N PRO A 34 22.92 6.60 -10.25
CA PRO A 34 21.93 6.54 -9.18
C PRO A 34 21.16 5.22 -9.10
N ALA A 35 20.94 4.55 -10.24
CA ALA A 35 20.19 3.29 -10.25
C ALA A 35 21.00 2.18 -9.56
N ALA A 36 22.29 2.06 -9.87
CA ALA A 36 23.20 1.11 -9.23
C ALA A 36 23.25 1.35 -7.71
N PHE A 37 23.37 2.60 -7.27
CA PHE A 37 23.34 2.94 -5.85
C PHE A 37 22.02 2.53 -5.17
N ARG A 38 20.87 2.77 -5.82
CA ARG A 38 19.55 2.45 -5.25
C ARG A 38 19.21 0.96 -5.26
N LEU A 39 19.83 0.19 -6.15
CA LEU A 39 19.53 -1.23 -6.33
C LEU A 39 20.35 -2.14 -5.42
N GLU A 40 21.44 -1.65 -4.82
CA GLU A 40 22.27 -2.42 -3.88
C GLU A 40 21.45 -3.06 -2.75
N GLY A 41 20.60 -2.25 -2.10
CA GLY A 41 19.71 -2.67 -1.02
C GLY A 41 18.41 -3.35 -1.46
N LYS A 42 18.22 -3.55 -2.78
CA LYS A 42 17.02 -4.17 -3.36
C LYS A 42 17.27 -5.65 -3.70
N VAL A 43 16.22 -6.42 -3.93
CA VAL A 43 16.28 -7.81 -4.39
C VAL A 43 16.74 -7.88 -5.84
N ALA A 44 16.34 -6.93 -6.69
CA ALA A 44 16.69 -6.91 -8.12
C ALA A 44 18.20 -6.71 -8.40
N LYS A 45 18.96 -6.10 -7.48
CA LYS A 45 20.42 -5.84 -7.52
C LYS A 45 20.98 -4.97 -8.65
N THR A 46 20.51 -5.09 -9.88
CA THR A 46 21.13 -4.44 -11.06
C THR A 46 20.08 -3.86 -12.02
N SER A 47 20.49 -2.84 -12.79
CA SER A 47 19.64 -2.21 -13.79
C SER A 47 19.30 -3.16 -14.94
N GLU A 48 20.21 -4.08 -15.26
CA GLU A 48 20.09 -5.06 -16.32
C GLU A 48 18.96 -6.05 -16.02
N ILE A 49 18.89 -6.55 -14.78
CA ILE A 49 17.79 -7.43 -14.32
C ILE A 49 16.45 -6.68 -14.40
N VAL A 50 16.40 -5.44 -13.92
CA VAL A 50 15.18 -4.62 -13.97
C VAL A 50 14.72 -4.39 -15.41
N ASN A 51 15.62 -3.97 -16.30
CA ASN A 51 15.28 -3.71 -17.69
C ASN A 51 14.85 -4.97 -18.44
N SER A 52 15.51 -6.11 -18.18
CA SER A 52 15.12 -7.40 -18.75
C SER A 52 13.71 -7.80 -18.30
N PHE A 53 13.42 -7.69 -17.00
CA PHE A 53 12.10 -8.01 -16.45
C PHE A 53 10.99 -7.14 -17.05
N LEU A 54 11.20 -5.82 -17.11
CA LEU A 54 10.25 -4.88 -17.72
C LEU A 54 10.08 -5.14 -19.23
N GLY A 55 11.14 -5.54 -19.93
CA GLY A 55 11.09 -5.93 -21.33
C GLY A 55 10.19 -7.14 -21.57
N VAL A 56 10.35 -8.20 -20.75
CA VAL A 56 9.49 -9.39 -20.81
C VAL A 56 8.03 -9.04 -20.52
N LEU A 57 7.76 -8.29 -19.45
CA LEU A 57 6.40 -7.86 -19.11
C LEU A 57 5.76 -7.06 -20.25
N ARG A 58 6.49 -6.12 -20.85
CA ARG A 58 6.00 -5.33 -21.98
C ARG A 58 5.64 -6.23 -23.16
N ALA A 59 6.49 -7.19 -23.52
CA ALA A 59 6.23 -8.11 -24.62
C ALA A 59 5.00 -8.98 -24.37
N MET A 60 4.82 -9.48 -23.14
CA MET A 60 3.66 -10.30 -22.76
C MET A 60 2.35 -9.50 -22.75
N LEU A 61 2.37 -8.27 -22.26
CA LEU A 61 1.16 -7.46 -22.06
C LEU A 61 0.78 -6.61 -23.28
N ALA A 62 1.69 -6.36 -24.23
CA ALA A 62 1.45 -5.47 -25.36
C ALA A 62 0.18 -5.83 -26.16
N SER A 63 0.04 -7.11 -26.56
CA SER A 63 -1.11 -7.54 -27.37
C SER A 63 -2.44 -7.50 -26.60
N GLY A 64 -2.42 -7.70 -25.28
CA GLY A 64 -3.60 -7.54 -24.42
C GLY A 64 -4.00 -6.07 -24.34
N GLY A 65 -3.03 -5.18 -24.10
CA GLY A 65 -3.26 -3.75 -24.03
C GLY A 65 -3.81 -3.16 -25.34
N GLU A 66 -3.32 -3.62 -26.50
CA GLU A 66 -3.87 -3.21 -27.81
C GLU A 66 -5.34 -3.59 -27.97
N LYS A 67 -5.70 -4.83 -27.58
CA LYS A 67 -7.10 -5.29 -27.62
C LYS A 67 -8.00 -4.49 -26.68
N GLU A 68 -7.53 -4.18 -25.47
CA GLU A 68 -8.27 -3.37 -24.51
C GLU A 68 -8.46 -1.93 -25.03
N LEU A 69 -7.43 -1.34 -25.63
CA LEU A 69 -7.51 -0.02 -26.26
C LEU A 69 -8.53 0.00 -27.41
N ASP A 70 -8.58 -1.03 -28.24
CA ASP A 70 -9.56 -1.13 -29.31
C ASP A 70 -11.00 -1.24 -28.80
N VAL A 71 -11.21 -1.94 -27.68
CA VAL A 71 -12.53 -1.97 -27.01
C VAL A 71 -12.91 -0.58 -26.50
N LEU A 72 -11.98 0.11 -25.81
CA LEU A 72 -12.23 1.46 -25.28
C LEU A 72 -12.53 2.46 -26.40
N ARG A 73 -11.80 2.41 -27.51
CA ARG A 73 -12.06 3.24 -28.70
C ARG A 73 -13.44 3.00 -29.30
N LYS A 74 -13.90 1.75 -29.35
CA LYS A 74 -15.26 1.43 -29.84
C LYS A 74 -16.34 1.97 -28.91
N ILE A 75 -16.15 1.85 -27.59
CA ILE A 75 -17.07 2.41 -26.60
C ILE A 75 -17.14 3.94 -26.75
N GLU A 76 -15.98 4.59 -26.89
CA GLU A 76 -15.86 6.02 -27.13
C GLU A 76 -16.61 6.46 -28.38
N GLN A 77 -16.35 5.81 -29.52
CA GLN A 77 -17.02 6.11 -30.78
C GLN A 77 -18.54 5.97 -30.70
N ASN A 78 -19.03 4.91 -30.04
CA ASN A 78 -20.47 4.69 -29.88
C ASN A 78 -21.13 5.76 -28.99
N ASP A 79 -20.49 6.15 -27.88
CA ASP A 79 -21.03 7.21 -26.99
C ASP A 79 -21.00 8.58 -27.66
N LEU A 80 -19.93 8.91 -28.38
CA LEU A 80 -19.82 10.15 -29.16
C LEU A 80 -20.88 10.23 -30.26
N GLN A 81 -21.08 9.13 -31.01
CA GLN A 81 -22.15 9.04 -32.02
C GLN A 81 -23.54 9.21 -31.40
N ALA A 82 -23.79 8.59 -30.25
CA ALA A 82 -25.07 8.73 -29.54
C ALA A 82 -25.35 10.15 -29.06
N ARG A 83 -24.29 10.93 -28.76
CA ARG A 83 -24.37 12.34 -28.33
C ARG A 83 -24.32 13.34 -29.49
N GLY A 84 -23.97 12.89 -30.70
CA GLY A 84 -23.73 13.77 -31.85
C GLY A 84 -22.47 14.63 -31.71
N GLU A 85 -21.50 14.20 -30.90
CA GLU A 85 -20.25 14.91 -30.65
C GLU A 85 -19.11 14.36 -31.51
N ALA A 86 -18.13 15.22 -31.84
CA ALA A 86 -16.93 14.81 -32.57
C ALA A 86 -15.86 14.26 -31.62
N ASP A 87 -15.05 13.34 -32.12
CA ASP A 87 -13.94 12.74 -31.36
C ASP A 87 -12.88 13.78 -30.98
N GLY A 88 -12.76 14.02 -29.67
CA GLY A 88 -11.79 14.94 -29.06
C GLY A 88 -10.45 14.27 -28.67
N GLY A 89 -10.26 12.98 -28.99
CA GLY A 89 -9.04 12.23 -28.72
C GLY A 89 -8.80 11.89 -27.24
N ASN A 90 -9.85 11.90 -26.41
CA ASN A 90 -9.75 11.61 -24.99
C ASN A 90 -10.34 10.23 -24.69
N LEU A 91 -9.47 9.21 -24.60
CA LEU A 91 -9.88 7.87 -24.19
C LEU A 91 -10.73 7.92 -22.91
N TYR A 92 -11.93 7.36 -22.95
CA TYR A 92 -12.80 7.30 -21.78
C TYR A 92 -12.08 6.65 -20.60
N PRO A 93 -12.13 7.24 -19.39
CA PRO A 93 -11.63 6.57 -18.21
C PRO A 93 -12.42 5.27 -18.03
N ALA A 94 -11.71 4.18 -17.73
CA ALA A 94 -12.31 2.88 -17.49
C ALA A 94 -13.51 2.99 -16.55
N ILE A 95 -14.67 2.47 -16.97
CA ILE A 95 -15.89 2.46 -16.17
C ILE A 95 -15.66 1.51 -15.00
N HIS A 96 -15.35 2.06 -13.84
CA HIS A 96 -15.27 1.29 -12.61
C HIS A 96 -16.68 0.99 -12.12
N PHE A 97 -17.05 -0.29 -12.06
CA PHE A 97 -18.25 -0.72 -11.36
C PHE A 97 -18.14 -0.34 -9.88
N ILE A 98 -18.97 0.61 -9.45
CA ILE A 98 -19.04 1.03 -8.06
C ILE A 98 -20.01 0.09 -7.35
N THR A 99 -19.47 -1.01 -6.80
CA THR A 99 -20.17 -1.75 -5.75
C THR A 99 -19.73 -1.15 -4.42
N GLY A 100 -20.60 -0.32 -3.84
CA GLY A 100 -20.38 0.21 -2.50
C GLY A 100 -20.63 -0.87 -1.46
N GLN A 101 -19.68 -1.09 -0.56
CA GLN A 101 -19.88 -1.99 0.59
C GLN A 101 -19.68 -1.24 1.91
N ASP A 102 -20.40 -1.69 2.94
CA ASP A 102 -20.27 -1.16 4.30
C ASP A 102 -18.85 -1.39 4.85
N TYR A 103 -18.18 -0.29 5.18
CA TYR A 103 -16.82 -0.28 5.74
C TYR A 103 -16.68 -1.17 6.98
N LEU A 104 -17.56 -1.02 7.98
CA LEU A 104 -17.39 -1.67 9.28
C LEU A 104 -17.51 -3.18 9.14
N LYS A 105 -18.51 -3.62 8.38
CA LYS A 105 -18.72 -5.04 8.08
C LYS A 105 -17.52 -5.63 7.35
N ARG A 106 -16.96 -4.90 6.36
CA ARG A 106 -15.81 -5.42 5.61
C ARG A 106 -14.56 -5.47 6.47
N MET A 107 -14.29 -4.45 7.27
CA MET A 107 -13.13 -4.39 8.17
C MET A 107 -13.17 -5.54 9.20
N GLN A 108 -14.34 -5.81 9.81
CA GLN A 108 -14.52 -7.00 10.66
C GLN A 108 -14.26 -8.32 9.93
N GLY A 109 -14.72 -8.44 8.67
CA GLY A 109 -14.43 -9.59 7.83
C GLY A 109 -12.94 -9.79 7.55
N MET A 110 -12.21 -8.71 7.24
CA MET A 110 -10.76 -8.73 7.03
C MET A 110 -10.01 -9.13 8.31
N LEU A 111 -10.40 -8.59 9.48
CA LEU A 111 -9.81 -8.99 10.75
C LEU A 111 -10.08 -10.47 11.06
N SER A 112 -11.31 -10.94 10.81
CA SER A 112 -11.65 -12.36 10.93
C SER A 112 -10.78 -13.24 10.03
N PHE A 113 -10.54 -12.84 8.78
CA PHE A 113 -9.63 -13.54 7.88
C PHE A 113 -8.23 -13.69 8.48
N PHE A 114 -7.64 -12.60 9.02
CA PHE A 114 -6.32 -12.67 9.66
C PHE A 114 -6.30 -13.53 10.92
N GLN A 115 -7.39 -13.53 11.70
CA GLN A 115 -7.56 -14.44 12.85
C GLN A 115 -7.46 -15.90 12.42
N HIS A 116 -8.15 -16.29 11.34
CA HIS A 116 -8.14 -17.66 10.85
C HIS A 116 -6.79 -18.02 10.21
N LEU A 117 -6.28 -17.17 9.32
CA LEU A 117 -5.07 -17.45 8.55
C LEU A 117 -3.85 -17.61 9.46
N PHE A 118 -3.67 -16.71 10.43
CA PHE A 118 -2.50 -16.68 11.30
C PHE A 118 -2.75 -17.26 12.70
N GLY A 119 -3.96 -17.74 12.99
CA GLY A 119 -4.33 -18.26 14.30
C GLY A 119 -4.25 -17.18 15.39
N LEU A 120 -4.68 -15.97 15.06
CA LEU A 120 -4.70 -14.82 15.97
C LEU A 120 -6.05 -14.69 16.65
N LYS A 121 -6.05 -14.04 17.81
CA LYS A 121 -7.24 -13.43 18.40
C LYS A 121 -7.10 -11.92 18.21
N ILE A 122 -8.12 -11.28 17.66
CA ILE A 122 -8.18 -9.83 17.48
C ILE A 122 -9.48 -9.34 18.10
N ALA A 123 -9.38 -8.39 19.03
CA ALA A 123 -10.55 -7.82 19.69
C ALA A 123 -10.37 -6.32 19.88
N GLU A 124 -11.44 -5.57 19.67
CA GLU A 124 -11.47 -4.14 19.94
C GLU A 124 -11.37 -3.89 21.45
N VAL A 125 -10.54 -2.93 21.83
CA VAL A 125 -10.35 -2.50 23.22
C VAL A 125 -11.52 -1.58 23.59
N ALA A 126 -12.07 -1.72 24.79
CA ALA A 126 -13.21 -0.90 25.22
C ALA A 126 -12.85 0.59 25.29
N SER A 127 -13.78 1.47 24.93
CA SER A 127 -13.56 2.93 24.85
C SER A 127 -12.97 3.54 26.13
N ASP A 128 -13.35 3.01 27.30
CA ASP A 128 -12.88 3.48 28.59
C ASP A 128 -11.39 3.18 28.80
N GLU A 129 -10.91 2.05 28.28
CA GLU A 129 -9.50 1.64 28.31
C GLU A 129 -8.66 2.34 27.23
N GLN A 130 -9.31 2.92 26.22
CA GLN A 130 -8.62 3.72 25.18
C GLN A 130 -8.28 5.14 25.68
N ASN A 131 -8.94 5.62 26.73
CA ASN A 131 -8.81 6.99 27.19
C ASN A 131 -7.38 7.28 27.71
N GLY A 132 -6.71 8.27 27.12
CA GLY A 132 -5.31 8.61 27.41
C GLY A 132 -4.27 7.75 26.66
N VAL A 133 -4.68 6.72 25.92
CA VAL A 133 -3.81 5.89 25.08
C VAL A 133 -3.86 6.34 23.62
N VAL A 134 -5.06 6.69 23.13
CA VAL A 134 -5.26 7.14 21.74
C VAL A 134 -5.15 8.66 21.63
N TRP A 135 -4.47 9.18 20.59
CA TRP A 135 -4.31 10.64 20.39
C TRP A 135 -5.55 11.31 19.79
N ARG A 136 -6.53 10.53 19.35
CA ARG A 136 -7.82 10.98 18.80
C ARG A 136 -8.92 10.02 19.21
N ARG A 137 -10.11 10.57 19.49
CA ARG A 137 -11.29 9.81 19.94
C ARG A 137 -11.98 8.99 18.86
N ASP A 138 -11.71 9.26 17.59
CA ASP A 138 -12.25 8.49 16.47
C ASP A 138 -11.38 7.27 16.11
N LEU A 139 -10.24 7.07 16.77
CA LEU A 139 -9.41 5.87 16.59
C LEU A 139 -10.06 4.65 17.24
N HIS A 140 -9.81 3.48 16.65
CA HIS A 140 -10.26 2.21 17.19
C HIS A 140 -9.03 1.38 17.55
N LEU A 141 -8.83 1.08 18.83
CA LEU A 141 -7.70 0.26 19.27
C LEU A 141 -8.10 -1.22 19.28
N PHE A 142 -7.25 -2.10 18.74
CA PHE A 142 -7.44 -3.55 18.78
C PHE A 142 -6.28 -4.23 19.49
N GLY A 143 -6.59 -5.11 20.44
CA GLY A 143 -5.60 -6.06 20.95
C GLY A 143 -5.43 -7.23 19.98
N VAL A 144 -4.19 -7.70 19.80
CA VAL A 144 -3.87 -8.85 18.97
C VAL A 144 -3.07 -9.86 19.78
N TRP A 145 -3.59 -11.08 19.89
CA TRP A 145 -2.96 -12.15 20.66
C TRP A 145 -2.65 -13.36 19.79
N GLY A 146 -1.45 -13.91 19.95
CA GLY A 146 -1.09 -15.21 19.37
C GLY A 146 -1.56 -16.39 20.25
N ARG A 147 -1.51 -17.61 19.69
CA ARG A 147 -1.91 -18.87 20.39
C ARG A 147 -1.22 -19.13 21.73
N LYS A 148 0.00 -18.60 21.96
CA LYS A 148 0.80 -18.80 23.18
C LYS A 148 0.73 -17.63 24.17
N LYS A 149 -0.35 -16.84 24.19
CA LYS A 149 -0.52 -15.65 25.04
C LYS A 149 0.67 -14.67 24.96
N GLN A 150 0.99 -14.24 23.74
CA GLN A 150 1.83 -13.04 23.55
C GLN A 150 0.87 -11.88 23.26
N TRP A 151 0.96 -10.82 24.05
CA TRP A 151 0.25 -9.57 23.79
C TRP A 151 0.98 -8.82 22.68
N ASN A 152 0.30 -8.38 21.64
CA ASN A 152 0.80 -7.39 20.69
C ASN A 152 -0.36 -6.39 20.47
N ALA A 153 -0.11 -5.09 20.42
CA ALA A 153 -1.18 -4.10 20.30
C ALA A 153 -1.28 -3.62 18.85
N PHE A 154 -2.47 -3.71 18.25
CA PHE A 154 -2.77 -3.08 16.97
C PHE A 154 -3.56 -1.80 17.21
N LEU A 155 -2.95 -0.64 17.00
CA LEU A 155 -3.69 0.60 17.00
C LEU A 155 -4.40 0.77 15.65
N GLY A 156 -5.68 0.41 15.64
CA GLY A 156 -6.53 0.53 14.47
C GLY A 156 -6.91 1.96 14.12
N CYS A 157 -7.43 2.07 12.90
CA CYS A 157 -7.41 3.27 12.09
C CYS A 157 -8.73 4.00 12.02
N PHE A 158 -8.77 5.29 12.38
CA PHE A 158 -9.53 6.33 11.67
C PHE A 158 -8.95 7.73 11.92
N SER A 159 -8.97 8.57 10.89
CA SER A 159 -8.97 10.02 11.07
C SER A 159 -9.68 10.66 9.88
N SER A 160 -10.77 11.38 10.13
CA SER A 160 -11.19 12.41 9.17
C SER A 160 -10.04 13.43 9.05
N SER A 161 -9.58 13.61 7.81
CA SER A 161 -8.44 14.42 7.41
C SER A 161 -7.05 13.81 7.69
N PHE A 162 -6.23 13.83 6.64
CA PHE A 162 -4.81 13.47 6.54
C PHE A 162 -4.43 11.98 6.51
N SER A 163 -3.87 11.57 5.37
CA SER A 163 -3.09 10.35 5.17
C SER A 163 -1.63 10.62 5.56
N LYS A 164 -1.22 10.21 6.77
CA LYS A 164 0.19 9.98 7.08
C LYS A 164 0.32 8.56 7.62
N LYS A 165 1.12 7.71 6.95
CA LYS A 165 1.63 6.48 7.56
C LYS A 165 2.47 6.88 8.78
N LEU A 166 1.97 6.67 9.98
CA LEU A 166 2.80 6.73 11.19
C LEU A 166 3.47 5.36 11.33
N ARG A 167 4.80 5.30 11.17
CA ARG A 167 5.55 4.07 11.43
C ARG A 167 6.04 3.99 12.89
N HIS A 168 5.39 3.07 13.61
CA HIS A 168 5.76 2.08 14.65
C HIS A 168 6.93 2.26 15.62
N ASP A 169 6.66 1.80 16.85
CA ASP A 169 7.65 1.20 17.75
C ASP A 169 7.87 -0.28 17.36
N GLN A 170 9.09 -0.81 17.46
CA GLN A 170 9.48 -2.05 16.75
C GLN A 170 9.45 -3.31 17.60
N SER A 171 9.11 -4.45 16.98
CA SER A 171 8.99 -5.76 17.63
C SER A 171 10.34 -6.46 17.63
N PHE A 172 11.05 -6.41 18.74
CA PHE A 172 12.31 -7.16 18.89
C PHE A 172 12.43 -7.88 20.21
N ILE A 173 13.21 -8.95 20.20
CA ILE A 173 13.61 -9.69 21.39
C ILE A 173 14.77 -8.94 22.03
N ARG A 174 14.57 -8.46 23.26
CA ARG A 174 15.59 -7.81 24.07
C ARG A 174 16.62 -8.83 24.55
N GLU A 175 17.79 -8.35 25.00
CA GLU A 175 18.89 -9.20 25.47
C GLU A 175 18.51 -10.05 26.69
N ASP A 176 17.54 -9.60 27.49
CA ASP A 176 16.98 -10.33 28.64
C ASP A 176 16.03 -11.48 28.23
N GLY A 177 15.82 -11.69 26.92
CA GLY A 177 14.90 -12.68 26.38
C GLY A 177 13.43 -12.24 26.38
N ASN A 178 13.10 -11.07 26.91
CA ASN A 178 11.76 -10.52 26.88
C ASN A 178 11.46 -9.91 25.51
N HIS A 179 10.20 -9.99 25.11
CA HIS A 179 9.74 -9.48 23.82
C HIS A 179 9.19 -8.06 23.99
N GLN A 180 9.73 -7.09 23.24
CA GLN A 180 9.13 -5.76 23.16
C GLN A 180 7.86 -5.83 22.32
N HIS A 181 6.75 -5.39 22.90
CA HIS A 181 5.47 -5.33 22.21
C HIS A 181 5.48 -4.22 21.15
N THR A 182 4.98 -4.53 19.97
CA THR A 182 4.80 -3.53 18.89
C THR A 182 3.43 -2.90 18.96
N VAL A 183 3.41 -1.62 18.61
CA VAL A 183 2.21 -0.88 18.26
C VAL A 183 2.25 -0.57 16.78
N SER A 184 1.27 -1.07 16.05
CA SER A 184 1.07 -0.70 14.64
C SER A 184 -0.08 0.28 14.49
N ALA A 185 0.19 1.43 13.86
CA ALA A 185 -0.81 2.44 13.58
C ALA A 185 -1.13 2.49 12.08
N LEU A 186 -2.39 2.25 11.74
CA LEU A 186 -2.91 2.48 10.39
C LEU A 186 -3.70 3.79 10.43
N VAL A 187 -3.43 4.73 9.52
CA VAL A 187 -4.13 6.03 9.48
C VAL A 187 -4.55 6.35 8.06
N ARG A 188 -5.88 6.29 7.83
CA ARG A 188 -6.53 6.64 6.58
C ARG A 188 -7.90 7.25 6.88
N GLY A 189 -8.23 8.30 6.13
CA GLY A 189 -9.53 8.96 6.21
C GLY A 189 -10.52 8.38 5.22
N PHE A 190 -11.70 8.03 5.72
CA PHE A 190 -12.89 7.71 4.92
C PHE A 190 -14.03 8.61 5.37
N PHE A 191 -14.86 9.08 4.43
CA PHE A 191 -16.08 9.84 4.77
C PHE A 191 -17.14 8.88 5.36
N LYS A 192 -17.86 9.28 6.41
CA LYS A 192 -18.95 8.48 7.01
C LYS A 192 -20.32 8.99 6.50
N PRO A 193 -21.28 8.10 6.15
CA PRO A 193 -21.15 6.65 6.02
C PRO A 193 -20.31 6.27 4.79
N SER A 194 -19.32 5.38 4.97
CA SER A 194 -18.40 4.98 3.90
C SER A 194 -18.90 3.72 3.22
N LEU A 195 -19.60 3.89 2.10
CA LEU A 195 -19.65 2.86 1.08
C LEU A 195 -18.29 2.87 0.37
N LEU A 196 -17.46 1.87 0.65
CA LEU A 196 -16.15 1.75 0.01
C LEU A 196 -16.29 1.15 -1.38
N LYS A 197 -15.63 1.76 -2.36
CA LYS A 197 -15.36 1.14 -3.66
C LYS A 197 -14.46 -0.09 -3.46
N HIS A 198 -14.49 -1.01 -4.42
CA HIS A 198 -13.60 -2.17 -4.40
C HIS A 198 -12.12 -1.78 -4.24
N SER A 199 -11.63 -0.77 -4.95
CA SER A 199 -10.25 -0.27 -4.83
C SER A 199 -9.94 0.27 -3.43
N GLU A 200 -10.90 0.89 -2.75
CA GLU A 200 -10.73 1.38 -1.38
C GLU A 200 -10.68 0.23 -0.37
N ASN A 201 -11.50 -0.80 -0.59
CA ASN A 201 -11.42 -2.03 0.19
C ASN A 201 -10.09 -2.76 -0.02
N MET A 202 -9.59 -2.82 -1.25
CA MET A 202 -8.28 -3.41 -1.54
C MET A 202 -7.16 -2.68 -0.82
N MET A 203 -7.16 -1.35 -0.89
CA MET A 203 -6.18 -0.53 -0.17
C MET A 203 -6.28 -0.72 1.35
N LEU A 204 -7.49 -0.80 1.92
CA LEU A 204 -7.66 -1.06 3.35
C LEU A 204 -7.06 -2.41 3.74
N PHE A 205 -7.28 -3.45 2.93
CA PHE A 205 -6.73 -4.77 3.16
C PHE A 205 -5.20 -4.80 3.08
N GLN A 206 -4.63 -4.09 2.10
CA GLN A 206 -3.18 -3.94 1.94
C GLN A 206 -2.55 -3.26 3.17
N GLU A 207 -3.18 -2.20 3.66
CA GLU A 207 -2.71 -1.48 4.85
C GLU A 207 -2.83 -2.33 6.13
N LEU A 208 -3.92 -3.09 6.30
CA LEU A 208 -4.06 -4.05 7.40
C LEU A 208 -2.96 -5.14 7.33
N SER A 209 -2.63 -5.58 6.12
CA SER A 209 -1.56 -6.57 5.90
C SER A 209 -0.20 -6.06 6.37
N TYR A 210 0.10 -4.77 6.18
CA TYR A 210 1.32 -4.17 6.75
C TYR A 210 1.31 -4.23 8.27
N GLY A 211 0.19 -3.84 8.90
CA GLY A 211 0.09 -3.90 10.36
C GLY A 211 0.25 -5.31 10.92
N ILE A 212 -0.35 -6.31 10.26
CA ILE A 212 -0.18 -7.72 10.63
C ILE A 212 1.28 -8.17 10.44
N HIS A 213 1.94 -7.78 9.36
CA HIS A 213 3.36 -8.10 9.14
C HIS A 213 4.25 -7.53 10.27
N ASP A 214 4.00 -6.30 10.70
CA ASP A 214 4.73 -5.68 11.81
C ASP A 214 4.49 -6.42 13.14
N LEU A 215 3.24 -6.79 13.43
CA LEU A 215 2.86 -7.50 14.67
C LEU A 215 3.37 -8.93 14.74
N LEU A 216 3.51 -9.61 13.60
CA LEU A 216 3.98 -10.98 13.53
C LEU A 216 5.50 -11.10 13.47
N SER A 217 6.20 -9.98 13.23
CA SER A 217 7.65 -9.96 13.15
C SER A 217 8.28 -10.29 14.51
N LYS A 218 9.26 -11.21 14.48
CA LYS A 218 10.04 -11.63 15.66
C LYS A 218 11.51 -11.70 15.26
N THR A 219 12.23 -10.63 15.55
CA THR A 219 13.66 -10.55 15.25
C THR A 219 14.43 -10.18 16.50
N LYS A 220 15.73 -10.52 16.52
CA LYS A 220 16.63 -10.13 17.61
C LYS A 220 17.15 -8.71 17.45
N ASN A 221 17.14 -8.21 16.22
CA ASN A 221 17.71 -6.91 15.87
C ASN A 221 16.62 -5.98 15.38
N TRP A 222 16.55 -4.80 15.99
CA TRP A 222 15.58 -3.75 15.65
C TRP A 222 15.59 -3.43 14.14
N ASN A 223 16.77 -3.32 13.52
CA ASN A 223 16.93 -3.03 12.09
C ASN A 223 16.21 -4.00 11.13
N PHE A 224 15.84 -5.20 11.58
CA PHE A 224 15.17 -6.20 10.75
C PHE A 224 13.71 -6.45 11.18
N CYS A 225 13.15 -5.61 12.05
CA CYS A 225 11.77 -5.74 12.52
C CYS A 225 10.74 -5.29 11.47
N GLY A 226 9.60 -5.98 11.48
CA GLY A 226 8.42 -5.62 10.70
C GLY A 226 8.69 -5.50 9.20
N GLY A 227 8.11 -4.46 8.59
CA GLY A 227 8.29 -4.09 7.19
C GLY A 227 9.68 -3.54 6.82
N SER A 228 10.71 -3.74 7.64
CA SER A 228 12.11 -3.39 7.34
C SER A 228 12.76 -4.44 6.44
N THR A 229 12.18 -4.62 5.25
CA THR A 229 12.66 -5.55 4.21
C THR A 229 13.21 -4.77 3.01
N ALA A 230 13.74 -5.48 2.02
CA ALA A 230 14.16 -4.86 0.76
C ALA A 230 12.97 -4.08 0.12
N PRO A 231 13.15 -2.82 -0.33
CA PRO A 231 12.03 -1.99 -0.78
C PRO A 231 11.21 -2.54 -1.96
N ASP A 232 11.81 -3.39 -2.79
CA ASP A 232 11.14 -4.08 -3.91
C ASP A 232 10.51 -5.42 -3.50
N PHE A 233 10.65 -5.83 -2.24
CA PHE A 233 9.97 -6.98 -1.65
C PHE A 233 8.92 -6.59 -0.61
N SER A 234 8.98 -5.38 -0.04
CA SER A 234 8.11 -4.97 1.07
C SER A 234 6.62 -5.08 0.75
N GLU A 235 6.23 -4.89 -0.51
CA GLU A 235 4.84 -4.98 -0.98
C GLU A 235 4.41 -6.42 -1.31
N ALA A 236 5.34 -7.36 -1.47
CA ALA A 236 5.03 -8.72 -1.93
C ALA A 236 4.10 -9.48 -0.98
N PRO A 237 4.28 -9.45 0.36
CA PRO A 237 3.35 -10.11 1.28
C PRO A 237 1.92 -9.57 1.20
N SER A 238 1.76 -8.24 1.10
CA SER A 238 0.43 -7.64 1.01
C SER A 238 -0.23 -7.95 -0.32
N GLN A 239 0.48 -7.80 -1.44
CA GLN A 239 -0.03 -8.13 -2.78
C GLN A 239 -0.38 -9.61 -2.93
N MET A 240 0.38 -10.50 -2.30
CA MET A 240 0.03 -11.92 -2.25
C MET A 240 -1.33 -12.13 -1.58
N LEU A 241 -1.55 -11.51 -0.42
CA LEU A 241 -2.81 -11.64 0.34
C LEU A 241 -4.01 -11.06 -0.42
N GLU A 242 -3.83 -10.05 -1.27
CA GLU A 242 -4.90 -9.47 -2.11
C GLU A 242 -5.63 -10.53 -2.95
N ASN A 243 -4.94 -11.60 -3.37
CA ASN A 243 -5.58 -12.69 -4.10
C ASN A 243 -6.69 -13.37 -3.29
N TRP A 244 -6.51 -13.58 -1.98
CA TRP A 244 -7.54 -14.17 -1.11
C TRP A 244 -8.72 -13.25 -0.90
N PHE A 245 -8.49 -11.93 -0.92
CA PHE A 245 -9.58 -10.97 -0.82
C PHE A 245 -10.51 -11.01 -2.03
N CYS A 246 -9.97 -11.35 -3.20
CA CYS A 246 -10.68 -11.43 -4.48
C CYS A 246 -11.31 -12.80 -4.74
N LEU A 247 -11.07 -13.81 -3.88
CA LEU A 247 -11.76 -15.09 -3.96
C LEU A 247 -13.20 -14.98 -3.43
N PRO A 248 -14.18 -15.66 -4.07
CA PRO A 248 -15.57 -15.65 -3.65
C PRO A 248 -15.81 -16.35 -2.30
#